data_AF-A0A432IBJ6-F1
#
_entry.id   AF-A0A432IBJ6-F1
#
_cell.length_a   1.000
_cell.length_b   1.000
_cell.length_c   1.000
_cell.angle_alpha   90.00
_cell.angle_beta   90.00
_cell.angle_gamma   90.00
#
_symmetry.space_group_name_H-M   'P 1'
#
loop_
_entity.id
_entity.type
_entity.pdbx_description
1 polymer ?
#
loop_
_entity_poly.entity_id
_entity_poly.type
_entity_poly.pdbx_seq_one_letter_code
_entity_poly.pdbx_strand_id
1 'polypeptide(L)' 'MKVKIRKSGIKRKKQGFRARMRTKAGRKQINARRRRGSSRMTAWG' A
#
# COMPACT_ATOMS: atom_id res chain seq x y z
N MET A 1 25.72 -0.77 -14.10
CA MET A 1 24.66 -1.78 -13.85
C MET A 1 23.36 -1.10 -13.41
N LYS A 2 22.20 -1.48 -13.95
CA LYS A 2 20.90 -0.86 -13.60
C LYS A 2 20.33 -1.50 -12.33
N VAL A 3 20.03 -0.69 -11.32
CA VAL A 3 19.48 -1.17 -10.03
C VAL A 3 18.03 -1.68 -10.20
N LYS A 4 17.72 -2.85 -9.62
CA LYS A 4 16.41 -3.54 -9.74
C LYS A 4 15.25 -2.75 -9.13
N ILE A 5 15.48 -2.02 -8.03
CA ILE A 5 14.47 -1.19 -7.36
C ILE A 5 14.83 0.29 -7.53
N ARG A 6 14.08 0.99 -8.39
CA ARG A 6 14.15 2.45 -8.49
C ARG A 6 13.03 3.05 -7.64
N LYS A 7 13.40 3.77 -6.57
CA LYS A 7 12.45 4.41 -5.66
C LYS A 7 11.98 5.73 -6.29
N SER A 8 10.71 5.83 -6.68
CA SER A 8 10.10 7.09 -7.12
C SER A 8 8.89 7.42 -6.23
N GLY A 9 8.84 8.64 -5.70
CA GLY A 9 7.76 9.08 -4.81
C GLY A 9 6.36 8.96 -5.43
N ILE A 10 6.22 9.29 -6.71
CA ILE A 10 4.94 9.22 -7.44
C ILE A 10 4.40 7.78 -7.50
N LYS A 11 5.24 6.79 -7.84
CA LYS A 11 4.80 5.39 -7.90
C LYS A 11 4.38 4.86 -6.52
N ARG A 12 5.01 5.34 -5.44
CA ARG A 12 4.63 5.00 -4.06
C ARG A 12 3.29 5.60 -3.66
N LYS A 13 3.05 6.89 -3.97
CA LYS A 13 1.77 7.57 -3.71
C LYS A 13 0.61 6.89 -4.46
N LYS A 14 0.82 6.43 -5.70
CA LYS A 14 -0.16 5.64 -6.46
C LYS A 14 -0.57 4.31 -5.81
N GLN A 15 0.20 3.82 -4.83
CA GLN A 15 -0.07 2.58 -4.08
C GLN A 15 -0.52 2.83 -2.63
N GLY A 16 -0.79 4.08 -2.27
CA GLY A 16 -1.17 4.49 -0.90
C GLY A 16 -2.57 4.05 -0.48
N PHE A 17 -2.99 4.50 0.70
CA PHE A 17 -4.25 4.07 1.34
C PHE A 17 -5.48 4.29 0.45
N ARG A 18 -5.60 5.46 -0.19
CA ARG A 18 -6.70 5.78 -1.10
C ARG A 18 -6.79 4.81 -2.27
N ALA A 19 -5.65 4.37 -2.82
CA ALA A 19 -5.61 3.39 -3.91
C ALA A 19 -6.14 2.02 -3.45
N ARG A 20 -5.84 1.61 -2.21
CA ARG A 20 -6.38 0.37 -1.62
C ARG A 20 -7.88 0.44 -1.38
N MET A 21 -8.40 1.60 -0.98
CA MET A 21 -9.83 1.76 -0.71
C MET A 21 -10.71 1.74 -1.97
N ARG A 22 -10.13 2.04 -3.15
CA ARG A 22 -10.85 2.08 -4.44
C ARG A 22 -11.41 0.71 -4.87
N THR A 23 -10.70 -0.39 -4.58
CA THR A 23 -11.08 -1.74 -5.04
C THR A 23 -11.59 -2.62 -3.90
N LYS A 24 -12.49 -3.57 -4.20
CA LYS A 24 -12.98 -4.56 -3.22
C LYS A 24 -11.84 -5.39 -2.63
N ALA A 25 -10.88 -5.81 -3.47
CA ALA A 25 -9.71 -6.56 -3.05
C ALA A 25 -8.79 -5.74 -2.12
N GLY A 26 -8.55 -4.47 -2.42
CA GLY A 26 -7.75 -3.60 -1.58
C GLY A 26 -8.39 -3.36 -0.20
N ARG A 27 -9.72 -3.19 -0.15
CA ARG A 27 -10.46 -3.11 1.13
C ARG A 27 -10.32 -4.37 1.96
N LYS A 28 -10.39 -5.56 1.34
CA LYS A 28 -10.15 -6.84 2.05
C LYS A 28 -8.77 -6.91 2.68
N GLN A 29 -7.72 -6.47 1.96
CA GLN A 29 -6.35 -6.46 2.50
C GLN A 29 -6.19 -5.51 3.68
N ILE A 30 -6.80 -4.33 3.62
CA ILE A 30 -6.79 -3.37 4.72
C ILE A 30 -7.53 -3.92 5.94
N ASN A 31 -8.70 -4.54 5.74
CA ASN A 31 -9.46 -5.14 6.85
C ASN A 31 -8.71 -6.32 7.50
N ALA A 32 -8.00 -7.13 6.70
CA ALA A 32 -7.12 -8.17 7.24
C ALA A 32 -5.98 -7.58 8.08
N ARG A 33 -5.37 -6.47 7.63
CA ARG A 33 -4.34 -5.75 8.40
C ARG A 33 -4.87 -5.16 9.70
N ARG A 34 -6.09 -4.59 9.69
CA ARG A 34 -6.78 -4.11 10.90
C ARG A 34 -7.03 -5.23 11.89
N ARG A 35 -7.57 -6.37 11.42
CA ARG A 35 -7.83 -7.54 12.26
C ARG A 35 -6.55 -8.08 12.90
N ARG A 36 -5.43 -8.05 12.17
CA ARG A 36 -4.11 -8.42 12.70
C ARG A 36 -3.55 -7.40 13.70
N GLY A 37 -4.10 -6.19 13.78
CA GLY A 37 -3.53 -5.11 14.59
C GLY A 37 -2.25 -4.53 13.99
N SER A 38 -2.10 -4.51 12.67
CA SER A 38 -0.91 -3.94 12.04
C SER A 38 -0.80 -2.44 12.30
N SER A 39 0.33 -1.98 12.83
CA SER A 39 0.61 -0.56 13.08
C SER A 39 0.62 0.30 11.81
N ARG A 40 0.91 -0.29 10.64
CA ARG A 40 0.90 0.39 9.34
C ARG A 40 -0.05 -0.29 8.35
N MET A 41 -1.09 0.42 7.94
CA MET A 41 -2.10 -0.08 7.00
C MET A 41 -1.67 -0.02 5.54
N THR A 42 -0.72 0.86 5.18
CA THR A 42 -0.04 0.86 3.88
C THR A 42 1.47 1.01 4.07
N ALA A 43 2.24 0.66 3.04
CA ALA A 43 3.71 0.82 3.05
C ALA A 43 4.14 2.29 2.95
N TRP A 44 3.24 3.14 2.45
CA TRP A 44 3.47 4.57 2.20
C TRP A 44 2.22 5.29 2.72
N GLY A 45 2.32 5.85 3.91
CA GLY A 45 1.29 6.58 4.63
C GLY A 45 1.97 7.70 5.38
#